data_AF-A0ABD2V0T2-F1
#
_entry.id   AF-A0ABD2V0T2-F1
#
_cell.length_a   1.000
_cell.length_b   1.000
_cell.length_c   1.000
_cell.angle_alpha   90.00
_cell.angle_beta   90.00
_cell.angle_gamma   90.00
#
_symmetry.space_group_name_H-M   'P 1'
#
loop_
_entity.id
_entity.type
_entity.pdbx_description
1 polymer ?
#
loop_
_entity_poly.entity_id
_entity_poly.type
_entity_poly.pdbx_seq_one_letter_code
_entity_poly.pdbx_strand_id
1 'polypeptide(L)'
;HLKSTEIAMGVAQVDQMWFHLMIILFSFSISISSISGAEQNCVYSAYVRTGQFAGAGTDSKITLSLYDASGSGIRIKNLQAWGGLMGQGYDYFERDSLDMFSGRGPCLNGPICKMNLTSDGTGSSHGWYCSYVGVTSTAEHKRCSQQQFKVEQWLSADAFPDGLTVTRNNCRRIMSDEQQPIYESESSTVVDVI
;
A
#
# COMPACT_ATOMS: atom_id res chain seq x y z
N HIS A 1 -57.01 3.72 55.51
CA HIS A 1 -55.54 3.68 55.46
C HIS A 1 -54.97 2.68 54.44
N LEU A 2 -55.57 1.49 54.22
CA LEU A 2 -55.03 0.47 53.30
C LEU A 2 -55.09 0.80 51.79
N LYS A 3 -56.07 1.60 51.35
CA LYS A 3 -56.29 1.91 49.93
C LYS A 3 -55.29 2.90 49.30
N SER A 4 -54.56 3.64 50.14
CA SER A 4 -53.57 4.64 49.69
C SER A 4 -52.20 4.03 49.42
N THR A 5 -51.88 2.92 50.06
CA THR A 5 -50.60 2.21 49.94
C THR A 5 -50.51 1.36 48.66
N GLU A 6 -51.61 0.79 48.19
CA GLU A 6 -51.65 0.01 46.93
C GLU A 6 -51.46 0.88 45.69
N ILE A 7 -52.03 2.10 45.70
CA ILE A 7 -51.90 3.05 44.58
C ILE A 7 -50.46 3.59 44.51
N ALA A 8 -49.84 3.92 45.66
CA ALA A 8 -48.46 4.38 45.70
C ALA A 8 -47.46 3.30 45.23
N MET A 9 -47.72 2.03 45.59
CA MET A 9 -46.89 0.89 45.19
C MET A 9 -47.00 0.59 43.69
N GLY A 10 -48.20 0.72 43.10
CA GLY A 10 -48.42 0.58 41.66
C GLY A 10 -47.77 1.69 40.83
N VAL A 11 -47.82 2.95 41.30
CA VAL A 11 -47.21 4.09 40.61
C VAL A 11 -45.68 4.00 40.60
N ALA A 12 -45.06 3.62 41.72
CA ALA A 12 -43.60 3.44 41.80
C ALA A 12 -43.09 2.29 40.91
N GLN A 13 -43.87 1.21 40.79
CA GLN A 13 -43.51 0.06 39.96
C GLN A 13 -43.62 0.37 38.46
N VAL A 14 -44.58 1.21 38.04
CA VAL A 14 -44.72 1.67 36.66
C VAL A 14 -43.54 2.57 36.27
N ASP A 15 -43.14 3.50 37.13
CA ASP A 15 -41.97 4.36 36.87
C ASP A 15 -40.69 3.52 36.71
N GLN A 16 -40.45 2.54 37.60
CA GLN A 16 -39.28 1.68 37.52
C GLN A 16 -39.23 0.86 36.21
N MET A 17 -40.37 0.36 35.73
CA MET A 17 -40.46 -0.34 34.44
C MET A 17 -40.15 0.57 33.26
N TRP A 18 -40.61 1.83 33.30
CA TRP A 18 -40.30 2.83 32.27
C TRP A 18 -38.82 3.23 32.28
N PHE A 19 -38.19 3.36 33.45
CA PHE A 19 -36.74 3.63 33.54
C PHE A 19 -35.92 2.47 32.96
N HIS A 20 -36.26 1.21 33.25
CA HIS A 20 -35.57 0.07 32.64
C HIS A 20 -35.83 -0.03 31.13
N LEU A 21 -37.03 0.29 30.66
CA LEU A 21 -37.34 0.36 29.23
C LEU A 21 -36.53 1.46 28.54
N MET A 22 -36.40 2.64 29.16
CA MET A 22 -35.56 3.73 28.64
C MET A 22 -34.07 3.36 28.62
N ILE A 23 -33.56 2.65 29.63
CA ILE A 23 -32.18 2.16 29.67
C ILE A 23 -31.93 1.10 28.59
N ILE A 24 -32.88 0.19 28.36
CA ILE A 24 -32.80 -0.82 27.29
C ILE A 24 -32.85 -0.14 25.90
N LEU A 25 -33.72 0.85 25.73
CA LEU A 25 -33.78 1.62 24.48
C LEU A 25 -32.49 2.42 24.25
N PHE A 26 -31.92 3.03 25.29
CA PHE A 26 -30.67 3.79 25.21
C PHE A 26 -29.47 2.88 24.90
N SER A 27 -29.40 1.70 25.54
CA SER A 27 -28.34 0.70 25.30
C SER A 27 -28.48 -0.02 23.96
N PHE A 28 -29.71 -0.22 23.47
CA PHE A 28 -29.96 -0.71 22.12
C PHE A 28 -29.58 0.33 21.06
N SER A 29 -29.80 1.62 21.31
CA SER A 29 -29.35 2.72 20.42
C SER A 29 -27.84 3.01 20.48
N ILE A 30 -27.12 2.56 21.52
CA ILE A 30 -25.65 2.61 21.54
C ILE A 30 -25.03 1.47 20.70
N SER A 31 -25.82 0.46 20.34
CA SER A 31 -25.37 -0.67 19.54
C SER A 31 -25.56 -0.37 18.05
N ILE A 32 -24.51 -0.60 17.26
CA ILE A 32 -24.35 -0.26 15.84
C ILE A 32 -23.90 1.19 15.60
N SER A 33 -22.80 1.58 16.26
CA SER A 33 -21.81 2.35 15.51
C SER A 33 -21.28 1.42 14.42
N SER A 34 -21.70 1.62 13.17
CA SER A 34 -21.08 0.97 12.03
C SER A 34 -19.58 1.29 12.10
N ILE A 35 -18.74 0.27 12.28
CA ILE A 35 -17.32 0.40 11.95
C ILE A 35 -17.33 0.53 10.42
N SER A 36 -17.45 1.76 9.93
CA SER A 36 -17.01 2.05 8.57
C SER A 36 -15.54 1.71 8.59
N GLY A 37 -15.17 0.55 8.05
CA GLY A 37 -13.78 0.27 7.72
C GLY A 37 -13.36 1.34 6.74
N ALA A 38 -12.89 2.49 7.25
CA ALA A 38 -12.36 3.55 6.44
C ALA A 38 -11.23 2.89 5.65
N GLU A 39 -11.35 2.81 4.33
CA GLU A 39 -10.25 2.38 3.49
C GLU A 39 -9.09 3.34 3.76
N GLN A 40 -8.14 2.89 4.58
CA GLN A 40 -7.03 3.72 5.00
C GLN A 40 -6.11 3.85 3.79
N ASN A 41 -6.06 5.05 3.24
CA ASN A 41 -5.16 5.39 2.15
C ASN A 41 -3.83 5.88 2.72
N CYS A 42 -2.76 5.42 2.10
CA CYS A 42 -1.39 5.83 2.37
C CYS A 42 -0.89 6.68 1.21
N VAL A 43 -0.06 7.68 1.53
CA VAL A 43 0.74 8.38 0.53
C VAL A 43 2.01 7.57 0.33
N TYR A 44 2.23 7.19 -0.92
CA TYR A 44 3.45 6.53 -1.35
C TYR A 44 4.31 7.53 -2.11
N SER A 45 5.61 7.51 -1.87
CA SER A 45 6.57 8.28 -2.66
C SER A 45 7.67 7.34 -3.16
N ALA A 46 8.05 7.47 -4.42
CA ALA A 46 9.09 6.70 -5.07
C ALA A 46 10.18 7.63 -5.61
N TYR A 47 11.42 7.21 -5.43
CA TYR A 47 12.63 7.89 -5.87
C TYR A 47 13.41 6.92 -6.75
N VAL A 48 13.52 7.20 -8.03
CA VAL A 48 14.15 6.31 -9.00
C VAL A 48 15.46 6.93 -9.47
N ARG A 49 16.57 6.24 -9.24
CA ARG A 49 17.89 6.67 -9.70
C ARG A 49 18.28 5.91 -10.95
N THR A 50 18.37 6.61 -12.07
CA THR A 50 18.90 6.06 -13.32
C THR A 50 20.43 6.05 -13.28
N GLY A 51 21.04 5.05 -13.92
CA GLY A 51 22.49 4.89 -14.00
C GLY A 51 23.20 5.99 -14.79
N GLN A 52 24.51 6.03 -14.60
CA GLN A 52 25.40 6.98 -15.29
C GLN A 52 26.02 6.42 -16.57
N PHE A 53 25.72 5.17 -16.92
CA PHE A 53 26.22 4.54 -18.15
C PHE A 53 25.68 5.26 -19.39
N ALA A 54 26.43 5.23 -20.49
CA ALA A 54 25.95 5.74 -21.76
C ALA A 54 24.73 4.92 -22.21
N GLY A 55 23.65 5.60 -22.63
CA GLY A 55 22.40 4.93 -23.00
C GLY A 55 21.62 4.34 -21.82
N ALA A 56 21.90 4.76 -20.58
CA ALA A 56 21.19 4.27 -19.40
C ALA A 56 19.73 4.74 -19.29
N GLY A 57 19.34 5.76 -20.07
CA GLY A 57 18.01 6.37 -20.01
C GLY A 57 16.96 5.64 -20.85
N THR A 58 15.68 5.87 -20.57
CA THR A 58 14.60 5.18 -21.28
C THR A 58 13.32 6.00 -21.46
N ASP A 59 12.66 5.77 -22.59
CA ASP A 59 11.32 6.30 -22.89
C ASP A 59 10.20 5.28 -22.52
N SER A 60 10.56 4.12 -21.96
CA SER A 60 9.62 3.06 -21.64
C SER A 60 8.70 3.45 -20.47
N LYS A 61 7.52 2.83 -20.40
CA LYS A 61 6.67 2.96 -19.22
C LYS A 61 7.18 2.05 -18.12
N ILE A 62 7.36 2.64 -16.95
CA ILE A 62 7.86 1.92 -15.77
C ILE A 62 6.70 1.58 -14.83
N THR A 63 6.49 0.28 -14.65
CA THR A 63 5.58 -0.30 -13.66
C THR A 63 6.35 -0.58 -12.36
N LEU A 64 5.80 -0.11 -11.24
CA LEU A 64 6.32 -0.40 -9.89
C LEU A 64 5.25 -1.10 -9.06
N SER A 65 5.54 -2.32 -8.60
CA SER A 65 4.71 -3.02 -7.63
C SER A 65 5.44 -3.15 -6.29
N LEU A 66 4.75 -2.85 -5.20
CA LEU A 66 5.28 -2.87 -3.84
C LEU A 66 4.46 -3.83 -2.99
N TYR A 67 5.14 -4.57 -2.12
CA TYR A 67 4.52 -5.60 -1.30
C TYR A 67 5.05 -5.55 0.12
N ASP A 68 4.18 -5.94 1.06
CA ASP A 68 4.57 -6.26 2.43
C ASP A 68 4.87 -7.76 2.58
N ALA A 69 5.24 -8.17 3.80
CA ALA A 69 5.61 -9.56 4.09
C ALA A 69 4.43 -10.55 4.01
N SER A 70 3.18 -10.06 3.99
CA SER A 70 1.98 -10.90 3.83
C SER A 70 1.67 -11.22 2.36
N GLY A 71 2.35 -10.57 1.41
CA GLY A 71 2.05 -10.67 -0.02
C GLY A 71 0.98 -9.69 -0.50
N SER A 72 0.40 -8.87 0.39
CA SER A 72 -0.46 -7.75 0.02
C SER A 72 0.38 -6.68 -0.68
N GLY A 73 -0.16 -6.06 -1.73
CA GLY A 73 0.61 -5.13 -2.54
C GLY A 73 -0.19 -4.05 -3.25
N ILE A 74 0.53 -3.07 -3.77
CA ILE A 74 0.02 -2.08 -4.72
C ILE A 74 0.81 -2.17 -6.03
N ARG A 75 0.17 -1.86 -7.15
CA ARG A 75 0.80 -1.79 -8.47
C ARG A 75 0.52 -0.45 -9.13
N ILE A 76 1.59 0.26 -9.41
CA ILE A 76 1.59 1.50 -10.19
C ILE A 76 2.00 1.14 -11.61
N LYS A 77 1.08 1.14 -12.56
CA LYS A 77 1.35 0.71 -13.95
C LYS A 77 2.22 1.68 -14.74
N ASN A 78 2.17 2.97 -14.39
CA ASN A 78 2.97 4.00 -15.01
C ASN A 78 3.32 5.05 -13.96
N LEU A 79 4.56 5.04 -13.47
CA LEU A 79 5.05 5.97 -12.46
C LEU A 79 4.86 7.44 -12.88
N GLN A 80 5.18 7.78 -14.13
CA GLN A 80 5.07 9.14 -14.65
C GLN A 80 3.62 9.64 -14.59
N ALA A 81 2.67 8.83 -15.08
CA ALA A 81 1.26 9.20 -15.11
C ALA A 81 0.60 9.21 -13.72
N TRP A 82 1.06 8.33 -12.81
CA TRP A 82 0.50 8.20 -11.47
C TRP A 82 0.75 9.41 -10.58
N GLY A 83 1.92 10.04 -10.72
CA GLY A 83 2.24 11.20 -9.89
C GLY A 83 3.66 11.73 -10.03
N GLY A 84 4.15 11.90 -11.26
CA GLY A 84 5.45 12.53 -11.52
C GLY A 84 5.54 13.95 -10.93
N LEU A 85 6.63 14.22 -10.22
CA LEU A 85 6.82 15.48 -9.46
C LEU A 85 7.88 16.41 -10.07
N MET A 86 8.41 16.10 -11.25
CA MET A 86 9.51 16.87 -11.87
C MET A 86 9.03 18.05 -12.73
N GLY A 87 7.72 18.23 -12.86
CA GLY A 87 7.11 19.31 -13.63
C GLY A 87 6.60 18.87 -15.01
N GLN A 88 5.87 19.78 -15.67
CA GLN A 88 5.28 19.52 -16.98
C GLN A 88 6.36 19.45 -18.07
N GLY A 89 6.28 18.43 -18.92
CA GLY A 89 7.21 18.23 -20.03
C GLY A 89 8.61 17.77 -19.62
N TYR A 90 8.82 17.44 -18.35
CA TYR A 90 10.05 16.80 -17.89
C TYR A 90 10.17 15.39 -18.48
N ASP A 91 11.38 15.06 -18.93
CA ASP A 91 11.72 13.77 -19.49
C ASP A 91 12.26 12.86 -18.39
N TYR A 92 11.50 11.81 -18.07
CA TYR A 92 11.76 10.95 -16.91
C TYR A 92 12.67 9.79 -17.28
N PHE A 93 13.37 9.25 -16.28
CA PHE A 93 14.25 8.10 -16.40
C PHE A 93 15.47 8.33 -17.30
N GLU A 94 15.91 9.58 -17.40
CA GLU A 94 17.09 9.97 -18.16
C GLU A 94 18.40 9.61 -17.46
N ARG A 95 19.48 9.49 -18.23
CA ARG A 95 20.81 9.15 -17.71
C ARG A 95 21.19 10.09 -16.55
N ASP A 96 21.66 9.50 -15.45
CA ASP A 96 22.09 10.22 -14.24
C ASP A 96 20.98 11.03 -13.53
N SER A 97 19.70 10.79 -13.87
CA SER A 97 18.56 11.44 -13.22
C SER A 97 18.25 10.84 -11.85
N LEU A 98 17.63 11.66 -10.98
CA LEU A 98 16.90 11.21 -9.80
C LEU A 98 15.46 11.72 -9.93
N ASP A 99 14.55 10.79 -10.23
CA ASP A 99 13.17 11.13 -10.52
C ASP A 99 12.26 10.80 -9.35
N MET A 100 11.30 11.70 -9.09
CA MET A 100 10.42 11.63 -7.93
C MET A 100 8.97 11.48 -8.34
N PHE A 101 8.28 10.57 -7.66
CA PHE A 101 6.87 10.28 -7.88
C PHE A 101 6.15 10.21 -6.53
N SER A 102 4.89 10.65 -6.46
CA SER A 102 4.06 10.41 -5.29
C SER A 102 2.58 10.35 -5.64
N GLY A 103 1.87 9.45 -4.97
CA GLY A 103 0.43 9.28 -5.13
C GLY A 103 -0.18 8.56 -3.94
N ARG A 104 -1.52 8.44 -3.95
CA ARG A 104 -2.27 7.73 -2.92
C ARG A 104 -2.60 6.31 -3.36
N GLY A 105 -2.72 5.41 -2.40
CA GLY A 105 -3.19 4.05 -2.61
C GLY A 105 -3.62 3.42 -1.29
N PRO A 106 -4.22 2.22 -1.30
CA PRO A 106 -4.56 1.52 -0.07
C PRO A 106 -3.29 1.28 0.75
N CYS A 107 -3.37 1.48 2.06
CA CYS A 107 -2.27 1.18 2.95
C CYS A 107 -1.99 -0.32 2.99
N LEU A 108 -0.71 -0.69 2.87
CA LEU A 108 -0.27 -2.05 3.19
C LEU A 108 -0.49 -2.36 4.69
N ASN A 109 -0.55 -3.65 4.99
CA ASN A 109 -0.72 -4.14 6.37
C ASN A 109 0.60 -4.06 7.15
N GLY A 110 1.72 -4.23 6.44
CA GLY A 110 3.07 -4.14 6.98
C GLY A 110 3.98 -3.16 6.25
N PRO A 111 5.25 -3.04 6.69
CA PRO A 111 6.25 -2.25 5.97
C PRO A 111 6.52 -2.84 4.58
N ILE A 112 6.78 -1.97 3.62
CA ILE A 112 7.20 -2.36 2.26
C ILE A 112 8.53 -3.12 2.38
N CYS A 113 8.58 -4.32 1.81
CA CYS A 113 9.78 -5.14 1.87
C CYS A 113 10.06 -5.92 0.59
N LYS A 114 9.12 -6.01 -0.36
CA LYS A 114 9.35 -6.57 -1.69
C LYS A 114 8.94 -5.57 -2.75
N MET A 115 9.71 -5.53 -3.84
CA MET A 115 9.47 -4.70 -5.00
C MET A 115 9.54 -5.56 -6.27
N ASN A 116 8.64 -5.30 -7.21
CA ASN A 116 8.78 -5.68 -8.61
C ASN A 116 8.81 -4.39 -9.45
N LEU A 117 9.85 -4.22 -10.25
CA LEU A 117 10.04 -3.09 -11.13
C LEU A 117 10.16 -3.61 -12.56
N THR A 118 9.28 -3.13 -13.44
CA THR A 118 9.15 -3.63 -14.81
C THR A 118 9.16 -2.47 -15.80
N SER A 119 10.01 -2.58 -16.82
CA SER A 119 9.93 -1.76 -18.02
C SER A 119 9.02 -2.45 -19.04
N ASP A 120 8.19 -1.70 -19.76
CA ASP A 120 7.42 -2.25 -20.88
C ASP A 120 8.25 -2.42 -22.16
N GLY A 121 9.51 -1.96 -22.17
CA GLY A 121 10.44 -2.08 -23.30
C GLY A 121 10.03 -1.29 -24.53
N THR A 122 9.12 -0.32 -24.40
CA THR A 122 8.68 0.53 -25.50
C THR A 122 9.53 1.80 -25.62
N GLY A 123 9.36 2.54 -26.72
CA GLY A 123 10.05 3.82 -26.95
C GLY A 123 11.36 3.69 -27.73
N SER A 124 12.02 4.82 -27.94
CA SER A 124 13.20 4.94 -28.82
C SER A 124 14.45 4.39 -28.14
N SER A 125 14.57 4.63 -26.83
CA SER A 125 15.57 4.05 -25.94
C SER A 125 14.91 3.07 -24.99
N HIS A 126 14.85 1.78 -25.34
CA HIS A 126 14.17 0.75 -24.55
C HIS A 126 15.06 0.10 -23.48
N GLY A 127 16.38 0.23 -23.60
CA GLY A 127 17.33 -0.31 -22.63
C GLY A 127 17.52 0.65 -21.46
N TRP A 128 17.15 0.23 -20.26
CA TRP A 128 17.22 1.09 -19.08
C TRP A 128 18.19 0.56 -18.04
N TYR A 129 19.11 1.37 -17.54
CA TYR A 129 19.90 0.99 -16.37
C TYR A 129 19.36 1.69 -15.12
N CYS A 130 18.81 0.91 -14.20
CA CYS A 130 18.33 1.42 -12.92
C CYS A 130 19.37 1.13 -11.82
N SER A 131 19.77 2.17 -11.07
CA SER A 131 20.70 2.02 -9.95
C SER A 131 19.96 1.57 -8.68
N TYR A 132 18.93 2.31 -8.27
CA TYR A 132 18.10 1.96 -7.12
C TYR A 132 16.71 2.59 -7.21
N VAL A 133 15.79 2.04 -6.43
CA VAL A 133 14.48 2.62 -6.16
C VAL A 133 14.31 2.77 -4.65
N GLY A 134 14.16 4.02 -4.18
CA GLY A 134 13.76 4.33 -2.82
C GLY A 134 12.24 4.48 -2.73
N VAL A 135 11.60 3.91 -1.72
CA VAL A 135 10.17 4.06 -1.51
C VAL A 135 9.84 4.41 -0.05
N THR A 136 8.82 5.23 0.12
CA THR A 136 8.24 5.55 1.42
C THR A 136 6.73 5.38 1.39
N SER A 137 6.15 4.96 2.51
CA SER A 137 4.71 4.95 2.75
C SER A 137 4.40 5.65 4.07
N THR A 138 3.46 6.58 4.04
CA THR A 138 3.05 7.39 5.19
C THR A 138 1.53 7.50 5.25
N ALA A 139 0.96 7.40 6.46
CA ALA A 139 -0.44 7.70 6.74
C ALA A 139 -0.60 8.18 8.18
N GLU A 140 -1.70 8.87 8.45
CA GLU A 140 -2.06 9.28 9.80
C GLU A 140 -2.20 8.06 10.71
N HIS A 141 -1.65 8.15 11.92
CA HIS A 141 -1.71 7.08 12.93
C HIS A 141 -1.08 5.74 12.51
N LYS A 142 -0.32 5.69 11.41
CA LYS A 142 0.50 4.53 11.00
C LYS A 142 1.98 4.88 11.05
N ARG A 143 2.81 3.85 11.30
CA ARG A 143 4.26 4.01 11.23
C ARG A 143 4.69 4.22 9.79
N CYS A 144 5.58 5.17 9.57
CA CYS A 144 6.21 5.37 8.28
C CYS A 144 7.02 4.11 7.91
N SER A 145 6.88 3.66 6.66
CA SER A 145 7.70 2.62 6.08
C SER A 145 8.64 3.25 5.06
N GLN A 146 9.92 2.90 5.11
CA GLN A 146 10.92 3.33 4.14
C GLN A 146 11.77 2.12 3.74
N GLN A 147 12.00 1.95 2.45
CA GLN A 147 12.84 0.89 1.92
C GLN A 147 13.59 1.39 0.69
N GLN A 148 14.89 1.07 0.61
CA GLN A 148 15.66 1.25 -0.62
C GLN A 148 15.94 -0.12 -1.23
N PHE A 149 15.59 -0.28 -2.50
CA PHE A 149 15.86 -1.47 -3.28
C PHE A 149 17.02 -1.18 -4.22
N LYS A 150 18.16 -1.83 -3.96
CA LYS A 150 19.31 -1.79 -4.84
C LYS A 150 19.00 -2.60 -6.12
N VAL A 151 19.08 -1.95 -7.28
CA VAL A 151 18.76 -2.56 -8.58
C VAL A 151 20.04 -2.94 -9.32
N GLU A 152 20.84 -1.94 -9.68
CA GLU A 152 22.16 -2.04 -10.36
C GLU A 152 22.21 -3.02 -11.54
N GLN A 153 21.21 -2.95 -12.42
CA GLN A 153 21.20 -3.80 -13.61
C GLN A 153 20.49 -3.13 -14.80
N TRP A 154 20.67 -3.71 -15.98
CA TRP A 154 19.93 -3.34 -17.18
C TRP A 154 18.57 -4.04 -17.20
N LEU A 155 17.50 -3.26 -17.38
CA LEU A 155 16.17 -3.73 -17.71
C LEU A 155 15.98 -3.52 -19.22
N SER A 156 16.20 -4.57 -20.00
CA SER A 156 16.10 -4.55 -21.47
C SER A 156 15.71 -5.93 -21.99
N ALA A 157 14.99 -5.98 -23.11
CA ALA A 157 14.66 -7.22 -23.78
C ALA A 157 15.92 -7.98 -24.25
N ASP A 158 16.98 -7.25 -24.59
CA ASP A 158 18.24 -7.83 -25.08
C ASP A 158 19.26 -8.10 -23.96
N ALA A 159 18.95 -7.69 -22.72
CA ALA A 159 19.84 -7.90 -21.57
C ALA A 159 19.61 -9.30 -20.98
N PHE A 160 20.47 -10.24 -21.34
CA PHE A 160 20.58 -11.52 -20.63
C PHE A 160 21.49 -11.35 -19.40
N PRO A 161 21.15 -11.89 -18.20
CA PRO A 161 19.97 -12.70 -17.88
C PRO A 161 18.76 -11.90 -17.33
N ASP A 162 18.87 -10.58 -17.23
CA ASP A 162 18.06 -9.76 -16.31
C ASP A 162 16.71 -9.27 -16.88
N GLY A 163 16.48 -9.36 -18.19
CA GLY A 163 15.19 -9.13 -18.85
C GLY A 163 14.60 -7.73 -18.61
N LEU A 164 13.27 -7.59 -18.74
CA LEU A 164 12.55 -6.32 -18.55
C LEU A 164 12.04 -6.10 -17.11
N THR A 165 12.24 -7.07 -16.23
CA THR A 165 11.64 -7.09 -14.90
C THR A 165 12.64 -7.50 -13.85
N VAL A 166 12.65 -6.77 -12.74
CA VAL A 166 13.40 -7.12 -11.55
C VAL A 166 12.50 -7.26 -10.34
N THR A 167 12.75 -8.31 -9.57
CA THR A 167 12.21 -8.43 -8.21
C THR A 167 13.32 -8.32 -7.18
N ARG A 168 13.07 -7.56 -6.11
CA ARG A 168 13.91 -7.52 -4.91
C ARG A 168 13.03 -7.84 -3.71
N ASN A 169 13.39 -8.87 -2.95
CA ASN A 169 12.65 -9.31 -1.77
C ASN A 169 13.53 -9.20 -0.53
N ASN A 170 13.28 -8.18 0.27
CA ASN A 170 13.95 -7.89 1.53
C ASN A 170 13.04 -8.20 2.74
N CYS A 171 11.91 -8.89 2.54
CA CYS A 171 11.03 -9.29 3.63
C CYS A 171 11.79 -10.23 4.58
N ARG A 172 11.71 -9.97 5.90
CA ARG A 172 12.30 -10.87 6.88
C ARG A 172 11.64 -12.24 6.73
N ARG A 173 12.41 -13.25 6.36
CA ARG A 173 11.98 -14.64 6.56
C ARG A 173 11.80 -14.82 8.06
N ILE A 174 10.57 -15.04 8.53
CA ILE A 174 10.41 -15.67 9.83
C ILE A 174 10.92 -17.09 9.61
N MET A 175 12.16 -17.36 10.02
CA MET A 175 12.72 -18.71 10.02
C MET A 175 11.91 -19.53 11.04
N SER A 176 10.80 -20.13 10.63
CA SER A 176 10.43 -21.43 11.17
C SER A 176 11.31 -22.44 10.47
N ASP A 177 12.05 -23.19 11.27
CA ASP A 177 12.95 -24.26 10.87
C ASP A 177 12.19 -25.37 10.14
N GLU A 178 11.89 -25.21 8.84
CA GLU A 178 11.65 -26.31 7.91
C GLU A 178 11.77 -25.82 6.46
N GLN A 179 12.67 -26.46 5.72
CA GLN A 179 12.89 -26.21 4.30
C GLN A 179 11.66 -26.69 3.52
N GLN A 180 10.78 -25.78 3.10
CA GLN A 180 9.89 -26.03 1.96
C GLN A 180 9.96 -24.86 0.97
N PRO A 181 10.13 -25.13 -0.34
CA PRO A 181 9.85 -24.14 -1.36
C PRO A 181 8.37 -23.83 -1.29
N ILE A 182 8.03 -22.66 -0.76
CA ILE A 182 6.66 -22.15 -0.79
C ILE A 182 6.37 -21.87 -2.26
N TYR A 183 5.66 -22.81 -2.89
CA TYR A 183 4.81 -22.53 -4.04
C TYR A 183 4.07 -21.23 -3.72
N GLU A 184 4.38 -20.16 -4.47
CA GLU A 184 3.78 -18.83 -4.32
C GLU A 184 2.28 -19.00 -4.57
N SER A 185 1.54 -19.33 -3.49
CA SER A 185 0.11 -19.61 -3.58
C SER A 185 -0.57 -18.30 -3.90
N GLU A 186 -1.02 -18.22 -5.15
CA GLU A 186 -1.76 -17.15 -5.78
C GLU A 186 -2.97 -16.74 -4.93
N SER A 187 -2.74 -15.79 -4.03
CA SER A 187 -3.73 -14.77 -3.70
C SER A 187 -2.99 -13.55 -3.16
N SER A 188 -2.00 -13.07 -3.92
CA SER A 188 -1.46 -11.74 -3.67
C SER A 188 -2.55 -10.73 -4.02
N THR A 189 -3.13 -10.07 -3.01
CA THR A 189 -4.06 -8.96 -3.20
C THR A 189 -3.26 -7.75 -3.65
N VAL A 190 -2.99 -7.68 -4.95
CA VAL A 190 -2.34 -6.52 -5.56
C VAL A 190 -3.39 -5.58 -6.10
N VAL A 191 -3.45 -4.38 -5.55
CA VAL A 191 -4.37 -3.34 -6.01
C VAL A 191 -3.66 -2.44 -7.02
N ASP A 192 -4.22 -2.32 -8.22
CA ASP A 192 -3.75 -1.35 -9.20
C ASP A 192 -4.15 0.06 -8.76
N VAL A 193 -3.17 0.97 -8.67
CA VAL A 193 -3.40 2.39 -8.38
C VAL A 193 -3.20 3.20 -9.66
N ILE A 194 -4.10 4.16 -9.87
CA ILE A 194 -4.12 5.05 -11.04
C ILE A 194 -3.71 6.45 -10.59
#